data_AF-A0A4Q3Y757-F1
#
_entry.id   AF-A0A4Q3Y757-F1
#
_cell.length_a   1.000
_cell.length_b   1.000
_cell.length_c   1.000
_cell.angle_alpha   90.00
_cell.angle_beta   90.00
_cell.angle_gamma   90.00
#
_symmetry.space_group_name_H-M   'P 1'
#
loop_
_entity.id
_entity.type
_entity.pdbx_description
1 polymer ?
#
loop_
_entity_poly.entity_id
_entity_poly.type
_entity_poly.pdbx_seq_one_letter_code
_entity_poly.pdbx_strand_id
1 'polypeptide(L)'
;MQGSGMSGPSNVERICRVLSAFDADNGALRRSDILKRAGIGRSTGYGLIRELLARGYLEGIGHGCFRLGPTARNMAQASVERAVIGPTLPGQFRRFDAGPLDLGLTDGLFELVSGPVPPGPPPWKIGFANASTSNPWRRALLASFRHGCGLHRDQIADTVVADAGDDASRQISQITEMLDGGVAALVVSAAPDPGGDLAGCLAAVRDRGVPLVAVDRRTGGAATHDSFVAASGEMIGKLSAIWMKEHLGGAGRVWLLSGLVDSSPAVRRLAAAREIFDADEGIVVEAVQHTGWTREGGQAEIARLLDTGHPPPDGVWCDSGLQGLGSMIEFDRRGLVIPPHTGGDVNGAYRFALERGVAFCAIDYPAAMGARAVEVLLDLLQGSPVPRRVEVPVLAVLPRGRETRSIKADVWAETYVKWDQPDEYVLAQGRGRSLR
;
A
#
# COMPACT_ATOMS: atom_id res chain seq x y z
N MET A 1 -12.11 -19.24 -47.75
CA MET A 1 -12.20 -20.27 -46.68
C MET A 1 -10.79 -20.60 -46.20
N GLN A 2 -10.37 -20.03 -45.08
CA GLN A 2 -9.30 -20.57 -44.21
C GLN A 2 -9.71 -20.23 -42.78
N GLY A 3 -9.89 -21.28 -41.98
CA GLY A 3 -10.52 -21.21 -40.66
C GLY A 3 -9.62 -20.59 -39.60
N SER A 4 -10.18 -19.63 -38.87
CA SER A 4 -9.67 -19.18 -37.59
C SER A 4 -9.75 -20.33 -36.58
N GLY A 5 -8.61 -20.98 -36.34
CA GLY A 5 -8.45 -21.90 -35.21
C GLY A 5 -8.56 -21.11 -33.92
N MET A 6 -9.74 -21.14 -33.29
CA MET A 6 -9.92 -20.65 -31.92
C MET A 6 -8.98 -21.44 -30.99
N SER A 7 -7.89 -20.81 -30.55
CA SER A 7 -7.08 -21.38 -29.47
C SER A 7 -7.96 -21.49 -28.23
N GLY A 8 -8.13 -22.70 -27.69
CA GLY A 8 -8.92 -22.92 -26.49
C GLY A 8 -8.42 -22.08 -25.30
N PRO A 9 -9.24 -21.94 -24.24
CA PRO A 9 -8.93 -21.06 -23.12
C PRO A 9 -7.57 -21.38 -22.50
N SER A 10 -6.82 -20.37 -22.09
CA SER A 10 -5.51 -20.51 -21.47
C SER A 10 -5.60 -21.26 -20.13
N ASN A 11 -4.46 -21.76 -19.62
CA ASN A 11 -4.46 -22.42 -18.31
C ASN A 11 -4.88 -21.48 -17.18
N VAL A 12 -4.56 -20.19 -17.29
CA VAL A 12 -4.98 -19.16 -16.33
C VAL A 12 -6.51 -19.00 -16.36
N GLU A 13 -7.11 -18.87 -17.55
CA GLU A 13 -8.57 -18.77 -17.69
C GLU A 13 -9.30 -20.00 -17.14
N ARG A 14 -8.73 -21.20 -17.33
CA ARG A 14 -9.27 -22.44 -16.76
C ARG A 14 -9.19 -22.44 -15.23
N ILE A 15 -8.09 -21.95 -14.66
CA ILE A 15 -7.95 -21.80 -13.20
C ILE A 15 -8.99 -20.83 -12.67
N CYS A 16 -9.12 -19.65 -13.28
CA CYS A 16 -10.11 -18.65 -12.88
C CYS A 16 -11.52 -19.24 -12.91
N ARG A 17 -11.89 -19.95 -13.99
CA ARG A 17 -13.20 -20.61 -14.10
C ARG A 17 -13.45 -21.68 -13.03
N VAL A 18 -12.42 -22.41 -12.59
CA VAL A 18 -12.54 -23.38 -11.50
C VAL A 18 -12.75 -22.69 -10.15
N LEU A 19 -12.01 -21.61 -9.87
CA LEU A 19 -12.14 -20.87 -8.62
C LEU A 19 -13.46 -20.09 -8.55
N SER A 20 -13.93 -19.55 -9.67
CA SER A 20 -15.23 -18.87 -9.79
C SER A 20 -16.44 -19.81 -9.81
N ALA A 21 -16.24 -21.14 -9.76
CA ALA A 21 -17.35 -22.10 -9.68
C ALA A 21 -18.00 -22.15 -8.29
N PHE A 22 -17.29 -21.65 -7.27
CA PHE A 22 -17.70 -21.59 -5.87
C PHE A 22 -18.47 -20.30 -5.59
N ASP A 23 -19.46 -20.38 -4.69
CA ASP A 23 -20.26 -19.23 -4.25
C ASP A 23 -19.56 -18.45 -3.13
N ALA A 24 -20.13 -17.30 -2.77
CA ALA A 24 -19.60 -16.39 -1.75
C ALA A 24 -19.51 -17.04 -0.36
N ASP A 25 -20.37 -18.01 -0.07
CA ASP A 25 -20.37 -18.77 1.18
C ASP A 25 -19.28 -19.86 1.23
N ASN A 26 -18.51 -20.01 0.13
CA ASN A 26 -17.50 -21.04 -0.05
C ASN A 26 -18.05 -22.45 0.22
N GLY A 27 -19.25 -22.71 -0.31
CA GLY A 27 -19.94 -23.98 -0.19
C GLY A 27 -19.15 -25.14 -0.81
N ALA A 28 -19.29 -26.31 -0.19
CA ALA A 28 -18.72 -27.56 -0.68
C ALA A 28 -19.29 -27.96 -2.06
N LEU A 29 -18.44 -28.15 -3.07
CA LEU A 29 -18.85 -28.64 -4.38
C LEU A 29 -18.18 -29.96 -4.75
N ARG A 30 -18.93 -30.85 -5.41
CA ARG A 30 -18.36 -32.08 -5.98
C ARG A 30 -17.51 -31.74 -7.20
N ARG A 31 -16.47 -32.55 -7.44
CA ARG A 31 -15.60 -32.42 -8.62
C ARG A 31 -16.36 -32.24 -9.94
N SER A 32 -17.41 -33.03 -10.16
CA SER A 32 -18.22 -33.00 -11.38
C SER A 32 -18.92 -31.65 -11.57
N ASP A 33 -19.38 -31.04 -10.49
CA ASP A 33 -20.14 -29.79 -10.52
C ASP A 33 -19.21 -28.61 -10.76
N ILE A 34 -18.01 -28.63 -10.17
CA ILE A 34 -16.94 -27.67 -10.43
C ILE A 34 -16.60 -27.65 -11.92
N LEU A 35 -16.35 -28.83 -12.52
CA LEU A 35 -15.97 -28.91 -13.94
C LEU A 35 -17.11 -28.52 -14.88
N LYS A 36 -18.36 -28.85 -14.52
CA LYS A 36 -19.55 -28.45 -15.28
C LYS A 36 -19.73 -26.93 -15.25
N ARG A 37 -19.61 -26.30 -14.07
CA ARG A 37 -19.72 -24.84 -13.91
C ARG A 37 -18.56 -24.10 -14.59
N ALA A 38 -17.36 -24.66 -14.55
CA ALA A 38 -16.18 -24.08 -15.18
C ALA A 38 -16.15 -24.28 -16.72
N GLY A 39 -17.04 -25.13 -17.27
CA GLY A 39 -17.04 -25.48 -18.69
C GLY A 39 -15.76 -26.20 -19.14
N ILE A 40 -15.18 -27.04 -18.27
CA ILE A 40 -13.90 -27.73 -18.51
C ILE A 40 -14.13 -29.24 -18.67
N GLY A 41 -13.51 -29.82 -19.71
CA GLY A 41 -13.55 -31.27 -19.96
C GLY A 41 -12.89 -32.09 -18.84
N ARG A 42 -13.35 -33.33 -18.65
CA ARG A 42 -12.95 -34.18 -17.52
C ARG A 42 -11.43 -34.44 -17.46
N SER A 43 -10.77 -34.73 -18.58
CA SER A 43 -9.33 -35.02 -18.60
C SER A 43 -8.49 -33.83 -18.10
N THR A 44 -8.73 -32.63 -18.65
CA THR A 44 -8.03 -31.39 -18.25
C THR A 44 -8.41 -30.96 -16.84
N GLY A 45 -9.69 -31.07 -16.49
CA GLY A 45 -10.21 -30.63 -15.20
C GLY A 45 -9.68 -31.41 -14.00
N TYR A 46 -9.45 -32.71 -14.15
CA TYR A 46 -8.94 -33.55 -13.05
C TYR A 46 -7.47 -33.22 -12.73
N GLY A 47 -6.63 -33.03 -13.74
CA GLY A 47 -5.26 -32.57 -13.55
C GLY A 47 -5.22 -31.19 -12.87
N LEU A 48 -6.08 -30.29 -13.32
CA LEU A 48 -6.15 -28.93 -12.78
C LEU A 48 -6.56 -28.89 -11.31
N ILE A 49 -7.63 -29.62 -10.94
CA ILE A 49 -8.10 -29.67 -9.55
C ILE A 49 -7.02 -30.27 -8.64
N ARG A 50 -6.26 -31.27 -9.09
CA ARG A 50 -5.14 -31.84 -8.34
C ARG A 50 -4.05 -30.81 -8.06
N GLU A 51 -3.65 -30.02 -9.06
CA GLU A 51 -2.65 -28.96 -8.89
C GLU A 51 -3.14 -27.85 -7.96
N LEU A 52 -4.42 -27.47 -8.07
CA LEU A 52 -5.02 -26.46 -7.19
C LEU A 52 -5.10 -26.92 -5.74
N LEU A 53 -5.30 -28.22 -5.49
CA LEU A 53 -5.20 -28.81 -4.15
C LEU A 53 -3.77 -28.77 -3.61
N ALA A 54 -2.80 -29.20 -4.42
CA ALA A 54 -1.39 -29.22 -4.03
C ALA A 54 -0.85 -27.83 -3.66
N ARG A 55 -1.38 -26.78 -4.29
CA ARG A 55 -0.99 -25.38 -4.07
C ARG A 55 -1.88 -24.63 -3.08
N GLY A 56 -2.84 -25.31 -2.44
CA GLY A 56 -3.72 -24.75 -1.41
C GLY A 56 -4.79 -23.78 -1.93
N TYR A 57 -5.03 -23.74 -3.25
CA TYR A 57 -6.14 -22.97 -3.86
C TYR A 57 -7.48 -23.66 -3.66
N LEU A 58 -7.49 -24.98 -3.58
CA LEU A 58 -8.64 -25.78 -3.13
C LEU A 58 -8.23 -26.58 -1.89
N GLU A 59 -9.21 -26.92 -1.06
CA GLU A 59 -9.05 -27.90 0.01
C GLU A 59 -10.09 -29.02 -0.13
N GLY A 60 -9.66 -30.25 0.13
CA GLY A 60 -10.53 -31.41 0.12
C GLY A 60 -11.23 -31.58 1.46
N ILE A 61 -12.55 -31.80 1.43
CA ILE A 61 -13.37 -31.94 2.64
C ILE A 61 -13.92 -33.38 2.84
N GLY A 62 -13.48 -34.32 1.99
CA GLY A 62 -13.97 -35.70 1.97
C GLY A 62 -14.97 -35.99 0.84
N HIS A 63 -15.13 -37.28 0.51
CA HIS A 63 -16.10 -37.80 -0.49
C HIS A 63 -16.08 -37.13 -1.88
N GLY A 64 -14.92 -36.65 -2.32
CA GLY A 64 -14.74 -36.00 -3.63
C GLY A 64 -15.34 -34.60 -3.73
N CYS A 65 -15.61 -33.97 -2.58
CA CYS A 65 -16.01 -32.58 -2.45
C CYS A 65 -14.81 -31.69 -2.12
N PHE A 66 -14.88 -30.47 -2.61
CA PHE A 66 -13.85 -29.44 -2.47
C PHE A 66 -14.49 -28.12 -2.07
N ARG A 67 -13.70 -27.23 -1.48
CA ARG A 67 -14.01 -25.80 -1.31
C ARG A 67 -12.76 -24.98 -1.61
N LEU A 68 -12.89 -23.66 -1.71
CA LEU A 68 -11.73 -22.77 -1.85
C LEU A 68 -10.81 -22.92 -0.66
N GLY A 69 -9.53 -23.16 -0.93
CA GLY A 69 -8.48 -23.29 0.09
C GLY A 69 -7.93 -21.94 0.54
N PRO A 70 -7.04 -21.92 1.55
CA PRO A 70 -6.51 -20.69 2.14
C PRO A 70 -5.86 -19.74 1.12
N THR A 71 -5.15 -20.27 0.12
CA THR A 71 -4.50 -19.45 -0.92
C THR A 71 -5.54 -18.68 -1.73
N ALA A 72 -6.61 -19.35 -2.17
CA ALA A 72 -7.69 -18.71 -2.93
C ALA A 72 -8.53 -17.78 -2.06
N ARG A 73 -8.78 -18.12 -0.79
CA ARG A 73 -9.51 -17.25 0.14
C ARG A 73 -8.74 -15.97 0.48
N ASN A 74 -7.43 -16.04 0.63
CA ASN A 74 -6.62 -14.83 0.85
C ASN A 74 -6.62 -13.92 -0.37
N MET A 75 -6.70 -14.49 -1.59
CA MET A 75 -6.92 -13.73 -2.82
C MET A 75 -8.35 -13.17 -2.90
N ALA A 76 -9.36 -13.92 -2.46
CA ALA A 76 -10.75 -13.48 -2.45
C ALA A 76 -11.03 -12.43 -1.36
N GLN A 77 -10.39 -12.49 -0.19
CA GLN A 77 -10.46 -11.43 0.82
C GLN A 77 -9.86 -10.11 0.31
N ALA A 78 -8.92 -10.16 -0.63
CA ALA A 78 -8.48 -8.96 -1.36
C ALA A 78 -9.53 -8.44 -2.37
N SER A 79 -10.66 -9.14 -2.56
CA SER A 79 -11.74 -8.79 -3.51
C SER A 79 -13.14 -8.69 -2.85
N VAL A 80 -13.30 -9.14 -1.61
CA VAL A 80 -14.57 -9.09 -0.86
C VAL A 80 -14.51 -7.96 0.16
N GLU A 81 -14.60 -6.73 -0.36
CA GLU A 81 -15.13 -5.57 0.38
C GLU A 81 -16.32 -4.95 -0.36
N ARG A 82 -17.06 -5.75 -1.15
CA ARG A 82 -18.34 -5.32 -1.72
C ARG A 82 -19.44 -6.36 -1.52
N ALA A 83 -20.48 -5.85 -0.87
CA ALA A 83 -21.87 -6.32 -0.82
C ALA A 83 -22.19 -7.47 0.16
N VAL A 84 -22.46 -7.08 1.41
CA VAL A 84 -23.64 -7.62 2.13
C VAL A 84 -24.73 -6.54 2.06
N ILE A 85 -25.61 -6.63 1.06
CA ILE A 85 -26.86 -5.86 1.01
C ILE A 85 -27.97 -6.80 1.48
N GLY A 86 -28.55 -6.51 2.63
CA GLY A 86 -29.81 -7.11 3.10
C GLY A 86 -31.01 -6.67 2.26
N PRO A 87 -32.17 -7.34 2.38
CA PRO A 87 -33.17 -7.35 1.31
C PRO A 87 -34.01 -6.07 1.21
N THR A 88 -34.12 -5.60 -0.04
CA THR A 88 -35.20 -4.83 -0.70
C THR A 88 -35.91 -3.68 0.02
N LEU A 89 -35.82 -2.49 -0.57
CA LEU A 89 -36.93 -1.54 -0.70
C LEU A 89 -37.04 -1.06 -2.17
N PRO A 90 -38.25 -0.84 -2.71
CA PRO A 90 -38.46 -0.49 -4.11
C PRO A 90 -38.41 1.03 -4.30
N GLY A 91 -37.61 1.48 -5.25
CA GLY A 91 -37.61 2.87 -5.70
C GLY A 91 -36.82 2.97 -6.99
N GLN A 92 -37.44 3.47 -8.05
CA GLN A 92 -36.90 3.54 -9.41
C GLN A 92 -35.52 4.21 -9.45
N PHE A 93 -34.47 3.41 -9.69
CA PHE A 93 -33.15 3.96 -9.99
C PHE A 93 -33.10 4.38 -11.46
N ARG A 94 -32.84 5.68 -11.70
CA ARG A 94 -32.31 6.14 -12.99
C ARG A 94 -31.03 5.36 -13.27
N ARG A 95 -30.97 4.71 -14.43
CA ARG A 95 -29.73 4.15 -14.96
C ARG A 95 -28.74 5.29 -15.15
N PHE A 96 -27.70 5.32 -14.33
CA PHE A 96 -26.45 5.96 -14.72
C PHE A 96 -25.76 4.99 -15.69
N ASP A 97 -25.37 5.48 -16.87
CA ASP A 97 -24.40 4.80 -17.72
C ASP A 97 -23.06 4.81 -16.99
N ALA A 98 -22.86 3.84 -16.11
CA ALA A 98 -21.56 3.54 -15.56
C ALA A 98 -20.73 2.95 -16.72
N GLY A 99 -19.72 3.70 -17.16
CA GLY A 99 -18.60 3.11 -17.89
C GLY A 99 -18.00 1.93 -17.11
N PRO A 100 -17.19 1.09 -17.77
CA PRO A 100 -16.57 -0.05 -17.10
C PRO A 100 -15.82 0.39 -15.85
N LEU A 101 -16.00 -0.38 -14.79
CA LEU A 101 -15.35 -0.20 -13.50
C LEU A 101 -13.82 -0.18 -13.69
N ASP A 102 -13.16 0.95 -13.48
CA ASP A 102 -11.70 0.99 -13.35
C ASP A 102 -11.32 0.51 -11.96
N LEU A 103 -10.82 -0.73 -11.90
CA LEU A 103 -10.47 -1.43 -10.65
C LEU A 103 -9.13 -0.98 -10.07
N GLY A 104 -8.39 -0.05 -10.70
CA GLY A 104 -7.04 0.30 -10.28
C GLY A 104 -6.06 -0.89 -10.31
N LEU A 105 -6.48 -2.02 -10.90
CA LEU A 105 -5.63 -3.14 -11.27
C LEU A 105 -4.75 -2.64 -12.42
N THR A 106 -3.73 -1.86 -12.11
CA THR A 106 -2.70 -1.55 -13.10
C THR A 106 -2.15 -2.88 -13.61
N ASP A 107 -1.94 -3.01 -14.93
CA ASP A 107 -1.42 -4.25 -15.54
C ASP A 107 -0.16 -4.79 -14.83
N GLY A 108 0.60 -3.92 -14.16
CA GLY A 108 1.80 -4.24 -13.37
C GLY A 108 1.58 -4.99 -12.04
N LEU A 109 0.35 -5.17 -11.53
CA LEU A 109 0.12 -5.98 -10.31
C LEU A 109 0.28 -7.48 -10.58
N PHE A 110 -0.01 -7.93 -11.80
CA PHE A 110 0.10 -9.33 -12.23
C PHE A 110 1.27 -9.56 -13.21
N GLU A 111 1.90 -8.48 -13.68
CA GLU A 111 3.13 -8.56 -14.47
C GLU A 111 4.25 -9.15 -13.60
N LEU A 112 4.74 -10.32 -14.00
CA LEU A 112 5.94 -10.91 -13.43
C LEU A 112 7.14 -10.43 -14.23
N VAL A 113 8.16 -9.96 -13.53
CA VAL A 113 9.47 -9.66 -14.10
C VAL A 113 10.49 -10.67 -13.60
N SER A 114 11.33 -11.14 -14.52
CA SER A 114 12.53 -11.88 -14.15
C SER A 114 13.67 -10.89 -13.98
N GLY A 115 14.46 -11.06 -12.92
CA GLY A 115 15.70 -10.32 -12.76
C GLY A 115 16.75 -10.69 -13.81
N PRO A 116 17.82 -9.89 -13.93
CA PRO A 116 19.00 -10.26 -14.70
C PRO A 116 19.64 -11.55 -14.15
N VAL A 117 20.55 -12.15 -14.92
CA VAL A 117 21.24 -13.39 -14.53
C VAL A 117 21.91 -13.21 -13.15
N PRO A 118 21.73 -14.15 -12.19
CA PRO A 118 22.28 -14.06 -10.85
C PRO A 118 23.78 -13.71 -10.81
N PRO A 119 24.24 -12.77 -9.96
CA PRO A 119 25.63 -12.36 -9.86
C PRO A 119 26.52 -13.37 -9.09
N GLY A 120 26.42 -14.66 -9.43
CA GLY A 120 27.09 -15.76 -8.72
C GLY A 120 26.33 -16.24 -7.48
N PRO A 121 26.83 -17.29 -6.80
CA PRO A 121 26.15 -17.85 -5.63
C PRO A 121 26.22 -16.93 -4.39
N PRO A 122 25.27 -17.06 -3.43
CA PRO A 122 25.33 -16.36 -2.16
C PRO A 122 26.59 -16.75 -1.34
N PRO A 123 26.99 -15.95 -0.34
CA PRO A 123 26.28 -14.77 0.16
C PRO A 123 26.64 -13.47 -0.60
N TRP A 124 25.65 -12.62 -0.85
CA TRP A 124 25.79 -11.37 -1.64
C TRP A 124 25.98 -10.13 -0.75
N LYS A 125 26.63 -9.11 -1.29
CA LYS A 125 26.65 -7.76 -0.73
C LYS A 125 25.51 -6.96 -1.35
N ILE A 126 24.63 -6.39 -0.52
CA ILE A 126 23.47 -5.60 -1.00
C ILE A 126 23.54 -4.15 -0.53
N GLY A 127 22.97 -3.24 -1.31
CA GLY A 127 22.93 -1.82 -1.00
C GLY A 127 21.51 -1.32 -0.74
N PHE A 128 21.35 -0.36 0.17
CA PHE A 128 20.14 0.44 0.32
C PHE A 128 20.48 1.92 0.14
N ALA A 129 20.20 2.45 -1.06
CA ALA A 129 20.26 3.87 -1.34
C ALA A 129 18.95 4.53 -0.88
N ASN A 130 18.96 5.05 0.35
CA ASN A 130 17.76 5.57 1.00
C ASN A 130 17.67 7.09 0.87
N ALA A 131 16.51 7.62 0.49
CA ALA A 131 16.31 9.06 0.33
C ALA A 131 16.65 9.83 1.60
N SER A 132 16.15 9.40 2.77
CA SER A 132 16.46 10.06 4.04
C SER A 132 16.15 9.22 5.28
N THR A 133 16.66 9.62 6.44
CA THR A 133 16.23 9.14 7.78
C THR A 133 15.63 10.27 8.64
N SER A 134 15.19 11.34 7.98
CA SER A 134 14.79 12.63 8.58
C SER A 134 13.62 12.56 9.54
N ASN A 135 12.76 11.54 9.45
CA ASN A 135 11.58 11.40 10.31
C ASN A 135 11.43 9.97 10.88
N PRO A 136 10.60 9.78 11.92
CA PRO A 136 10.43 8.48 12.57
C PRO A 136 9.99 7.37 11.61
N TRP A 137 9.09 7.66 10.67
CA TRP A 137 8.62 6.68 9.69
C TRP A 137 9.76 6.16 8.80
N ARG A 138 10.64 7.07 8.33
CA ARG A 138 11.81 6.69 7.53
C ARG A 138 12.84 5.88 8.34
N ARG A 139 13.02 6.20 9.62
CA ARG A 139 13.85 5.37 10.52
C ARG A 139 13.25 3.98 10.72
N ALA A 140 11.92 3.86 10.81
CA ALA A 140 11.24 2.58 10.89
C ALA A 140 11.38 1.76 9.59
N LEU A 141 11.31 2.39 8.42
CA LEU A 141 11.59 1.73 7.13
C LEU A 141 13.02 1.17 7.09
N LEU A 142 14.01 1.96 7.53
CA LEU A 142 15.40 1.50 7.62
C LEU A 142 15.56 0.35 8.63
N ALA A 143 14.92 0.44 9.80
CA ALA A 143 14.94 -0.63 10.79
C ALA A 143 14.33 -1.93 10.23
N SER A 144 13.22 -1.82 9.51
CA SER A 144 12.56 -2.92 8.80
C SER A 144 13.46 -3.55 7.73
N PHE A 145 14.13 -2.74 6.90
CA PHE A 145 15.12 -3.22 5.95
C PHE A 145 16.27 -3.99 6.64
N ARG A 146 16.85 -3.41 7.69
CA ARG A 146 17.92 -4.06 8.47
C ARG A 146 17.44 -5.36 9.12
N HIS A 147 16.20 -5.39 9.61
CA HIS A 147 15.60 -6.59 10.15
C HIS A 147 15.48 -7.68 9.08
N GLY A 148 14.96 -7.35 7.88
CA GLY A 148 14.92 -8.26 6.73
C GLY A 148 16.30 -8.81 6.38
N CYS A 149 17.33 -7.96 6.32
CA CYS A 149 18.70 -8.42 6.11
C CYS A 149 19.17 -9.38 7.21
N GLY A 150 18.82 -9.08 8.46
CA GLY A 150 19.16 -9.91 9.63
C GLY A 150 18.48 -11.28 9.66
N LEU A 151 17.33 -11.46 8.98
CA LEU A 151 16.65 -12.74 8.81
C LEU A 151 17.30 -13.62 7.72
N HIS A 152 18.08 -13.03 6.81
CA HIS A 152 18.66 -13.70 5.64
C HIS A 152 20.20 -13.63 5.63
N ARG A 153 20.85 -13.74 6.80
CA ARG A 153 22.32 -13.68 6.92
C ARG A 153 23.04 -14.87 6.27
N ASP A 154 22.33 -15.96 6.01
CA ASP A 154 22.81 -17.09 5.21
C ASP A 154 23.02 -16.71 3.73
N GLN A 155 22.32 -15.67 3.26
CA GLN A 155 22.35 -15.20 1.87
C GLN A 155 22.98 -13.82 1.71
N ILE A 156 23.09 -13.04 2.78
CA ILE A 156 23.61 -11.66 2.76
C ILE A 156 24.93 -11.60 3.53
N ALA A 157 26.02 -11.34 2.80
CA ALA A 157 27.37 -11.22 3.36
C ALA A 157 27.59 -9.87 4.04
N ASP A 158 27.08 -8.81 3.42
CA ASP A 158 27.27 -7.43 3.85
C ASP A 158 26.11 -6.54 3.35
N THR A 159 25.88 -5.43 4.05
CA THR A 159 24.81 -4.48 3.74
C THR A 159 25.33 -3.05 3.81
N VAL A 160 25.34 -2.35 2.68
CA VAL A 160 25.73 -0.95 2.59
C VAL A 160 24.47 -0.09 2.62
N VAL A 161 24.36 0.83 3.57
CA VAL A 161 23.22 1.76 3.66
C VAL A 161 23.74 3.18 3.55
N ALA A 162 23.11 3.97 2.68
CA ALA A 162 23.38 5.40 2.58
C ALA A 162 22.10 6.22 2.79
N ASP A 163 22.26 7.40 3.39
CA ASP A 163 21.23 8.41 3.57
C ASP A 163 21.56 9.61 2.66
N ALA A 164 20.68 9.90 1.73
CA ALA A 164 20.86 10.98 0.77
C ALA A 164 20.39 12.36 1.28
N GLY A 165 19.73 12.45 2.44
CA GLY A 165 19.21 13.72 2.95
C GLY A 165 18.17 14.39 2.05
N ASP A 166 17.37 13.59 1.34
CA ASP A 166 16.42 14.00 0.29
C ASP A 166 17.08 14.76 -0.89
N ASP A 167 18.39 14.56 -1.11
CA ASP A 167 19.16 15.14 -2.21
C ASP A 167 19.46 14.11 -3.31
N ALA A 168 18.92 14.32 -4.51
CA ALA A 168 19.06 13.41 -5.65
C ALA A 168 20.52 13.28 -6.14
N SER A 169 21.29 14.36 -6.18
CA SER A 169 22.68 14.35 -6.65
C SER A 169 23.60 13.57 -5.70
N ARG A 170 23.38 13.73 -4.40
CA ARG A 170 24.04 12.92 -3.36
C ARG A 170 23.64 11.45 -3.47
N GLN A 171 22.36 11.16 -3.71
CA GLN A 171 21.89 9.78 -3.89
C GLN A 171 22.56 9.10 -5.10
N ILE A 172 22.71 9.81 -6.22
CA ILE A 172 23.43 9.32 -7.42
C ILE A 172 24.88 8.98 -7.09
N SER A 173 25.57 9.85 -6.34
CA SER A 173 26.96 9.61 -5.92
C SER A 173 27.07 8.37 -5.04
N GLN A 174 26.17 8.22 -4.07
CA GLN A 174 26.11 7.06 -3.17
C GLN A 174 25.80 5.75 -3.91
N ILE A 175 24.92 5.78 -4.91
CA ILE A 175 24.65 4.61 -5.76
C ILE A 175 25.92 4.19 -6.51
N THR A 176 26.66 5.16 -7.06
CA THR A 176 27.93 4.90 -7.77
C THR A 176 28.95 4.26 -6.83
N GLU A 177 29.15 4.82 -5.64
CA GLU A 177 30.04 4.28 -4.61
C GLU A 177 29.66 2.86 -4.16
N MET A 178 28.36 2.56 -4.03
CA MET A 178 27.87 1.22 -3.72
C MET A 178 28.26 0.21 -4.80
N LEU A 179 28.07 0.57 -6.07
CA LEU A 179 28.38 -0.29 -7.21
C LEU A 179 29.89 -0.54 -7.33
N ASP A 180 30.71 0.51 -7.21
CA ASP A 180 32.16 0.41 -7.19
C ASP A 180 32.66 -0.43 -5.99
N GLY A 181 31.92 -0.37 -4.87
CA GLY A 181 32.14 -1.18 -3.68
C GLY A 181 31.67 -2.64 -3.78
N GLY A 182 31.26 -3.11 -4.95
CA GLY A 182 30.89 -4.50 -5.22
C GLY A 182 29.50 -4.91 -4.72
N VAL A 183 28.58 -3.96 -4.56
CA VAL A 183 27.16 -4.28 -4.30
C VAL A 183 26.57 -5.03 -5.50
N ALA A 184 26.01 -6.21 -5.23
CA ALA A 184 25.43 -7.10 -6.23
C ALA A 184 23.97 -6.75 -6.60
N ALA A 185 23.25 -6.06 -5.71
CA ALA A 185 21.86 -5.64 -5.92
C ALA A 185 21.48 -4.47 -5.02
N LEU A 186 20.50 -3.67 -5.45
CA LEU A 186 20.12 -2.42 -4.81
C LEU A 186 18.65 -2.40 -4.39
N VAL A 187 18.40 -2.00 -3.15
CA VAL A 187 17.12 -1.40 -2.75
C VAL A 187 17.25 0.11 -2.85
N VAL A 188 16.24 0.79 -3.38
CA VAL A 188 16.23 2.25 -3.52
C VAL A 188 14.93 2.83 -2.99
N SER A 189 15.02 3.79 -2.07
CA SER A 189 13.91 4.71 -1.79
C SER A 189 14.30 6.06 -2.39
N ALA A 190 13.66 6.48 -3.47
CA ALA A 190 14.11 7.64 -4.26
C ALA A 190 13.87 8.98 -3.54
N ALA A 191 14.88 9.87 -3.58
CA ALA A 191 14.73 11.28 -3.26
C ALA A 191 13.80 11.98 -4.27
N PRO A 192 13.23 13.15 -3.93
CA PRO A 192 12.56 14.00 -4.91
C PRO A 192 13.49 14.30 -6.09
N ASP A 193 12.99 14.12 -7.31
CA ASP A 193 13.82 14.13 -8.52
C ASP A 193 13.09 14.89 -9.65
N PRO A 194 12.88 16.22 -9.51
CA PRO A 194 12.18 17.01 -10.52
C PRO A 194 12.93 17.07 -11.85
N GLY A 195 14.26 16.92 -11.83
CA GLY A 195 15.11 16.91 -13.02
C GLY A 195 15.17 15.57 -13.76
N GLY A 196 14.84 14.46 -13.08
CA GLY A 196 14.89 13.12 -13.66
C GLY A 196 16.29 12.50 -13.73
N ASP A 197 17.31 13.15 -13.16
CA ASP A 197 18.69 12.68 -13.19
C ASP A 197 18.86 11.38 -12.39
N LEU A 198 18.18 11.27 -11.25
CA LEU A 198 18.19 10.04 -10.46
C LEU A 198 17.47 8.92 -11.22
N ALA A 199 16.36 9.20 -11.90
CA ALA A 199 15.70 8.23 -12.77
C ALA A 199 16.63 7.71 -13.88
N GLY A 200 17.40 8.60 -14.52
CA GLY A 200 18.40 8.24 -15.53
C GLY A 200 19.52 7.36 -14.96
N CYS A 201 20.04 7.69 -13.78
CA CYS A 201 21.02 6.88 -13.06
C CYS A 201 20.48 5.46 -12.79
N LEU A 202 19.28 5.34 -12.22
CA LEU A 202 18.67 4.05 -11.88
C LEU A 202 18.39 3.18 -13.12
N ALA A 203 17.99 3.78 -14.24
CA ALA A 203 17.84 3.07 -15.50
C ALA A 203 19.18 2.49 -15.99
N ALA A 204 20.25 3.30 -15.95
CA ALA A 204 21.60 2.85 -16.33
C ALA A 204 22.13 1.73 -15.43
N VAL A 205 21.78 1.73 -14.13
CA VAL A 205 22.12 0.63 -13.20
C VAL A 205 21.45 -0.68 -13.63
N ARG A 206 20.17 -0.63 -14.01
CA ARG A 206 19.44 -1.81 -14.50
C ARG A 206 19.94 -2.32 -15.83
N ASP A 207 20.29 -1.43 -16.75
CA ASP A 207 20.84 -1.79 -18.05
C ASP A 207 22.18 -2.55 -17.92
N ARG A 208 22.91 -2.34 -16.81
CA ARG A 208 24.11 -3.10 -16.45
C ARG A 208 23.82 -4.46 -15.80
N GLY A 209 22.55 -4.82 -15.64
CA GLY A 209 22.13 -6.10 -15.07
C GLY A 209 22.21 -6.17 -13.55
N VAL A 210 22.18 -5.03 -12.84
CA VAL A 210 22.10 -5.02 -11.38
C VAL A 210 20.63 -5.07 -10.95
N PRO A 211 20.17 -6.10 -10.22
CA PRO A 211 18.81 -6.15 -9.70
C PRO A 211 18.49 -4.94 -8.81
N LEU A 212 17.35 -4.30 -9.07
CA LEU A 212 16.96 -3.07 -8.39
C LEU A 212 15.50 -3.12 -7.93
N VAL A 213 15.29 -3.03 -6.61
CA VAL A 213 13.95 -2.93 -6.01
C VAL A 213 13.72 -1.53 -5.48
N ALA A 214 12.74 -0.82 -6.04
CA ALA A 214 12.27 0.43 -5.46
C ALA A 214 11.40 0.13 -4.23
N VAL A 215 11.49 0.95 -3.18
CA VAL A 215 10.69 0.82 -1.96
C VAL A 215 10.16 2.16 -1.48
N ASP A 216 8.87 2.22 -1.15
CA ASP A 216 8.13 3.40 -0.69
C ASP A 216 8.05 4.55 -1.72
N ARG A 217 9.20 5.09 -2.13
CA ARG A 217 9.35 6.13 -3.15
C ARG A 217 10.01 5.57 -4.40
N ARG A 218 9.55 6.05 -5.55
CA ARG A 218 10.15 5.79 -6.86
C ARG A 218 10.27 7.09 -7.65
N THR A 219 11.25 7.14 -8.54
CA THR A 219 11.35 8.13 -9.62
C THR A 219 11.30 7.43 -10.97
N GLY A 220 10.84 8.13 -12.01
CA GLY A 220 10.65 7.58 -13.35
C GLY A 220 9.60 6.47 -13.45
N GLY A 221 9.66 5.73 -14.57
CA GLY A 221 8.71 4.67 -14.92
C GLY A 221 9.30 3.27 -14.79
N ALA A 222 8.83 2.34 -15.64
CA ALA A 222 9.23 0.94 -15.55
C ALA A 222 10.73 0.70 -15.85
N ALA A 223 11.42 1.66 -16.48
CA ALA A 223 12.84 1.54 -16.75
C ALA A 223 13.73 1.64 -15.50
N THR A 224 13.25 2.18 -14.37
CA THR A 224 14.13 2.56 -13.24
C THR A 224 14.26 1.52 -12.13
N HIS A 225 13.43 0.47 -12.13
CA HIS A 225 13.42 -0.59 -11.12
C HIS A 225 12.93 -1.89 -11.75
N ASP A 226 13.25 -3.05 -11.17
CA ASP A 226 12.67 -4.34 -11.54
C ASP A 226 11.33 -4.52 -10.85
N SER A 227 11.29 -4.30 -9.54
CA SER A 227 10.07 -4.37 -8.73
C SER A 227 9.90 -3.11 -7.87
N PHE A 228 8.66 -2.76 -7.57
CA PHE A 228 8.32 -1.68 -6.65
C PHE A 228 7.51 -2.20 -5.47
N VAL A 229 8.10 -2.14 -4.27
CA VAL A 229 7.45 -2.50 -3.01
C VAL A 229 6.90 -1.23 -2.37
N ALA A 230 5.58 -1.13 -2.30
CA ALA A 230 4.89 0.01 -1.71
C ALA A 230 3.60 -0.42 -1.04
N ALA A 231 2.95 0.46 -0.28
CA ALA A 231 1.53 0.35 0.01
C ALA A 231 0.75 1.26 -0.95
N SER A 232 -0.55 1.03 -1.10
CA SER A 232 -1.35 1.86 -1.99
C SER A 232 -1.61 3.23 -1.38
N GLY A 233 -0.88 4.23 -1.88
CA GLY A 233 -1.16 5.64 -1.57
C GLY A 233 -2.53 6.08 -2.08
N GLU A 234 -3.04 5.44 -3.13
CA GLU A 234 -4.39 5.70 -3.65
C GLU A 234 -5.46 5.24 -2.65
N MET A 235 -5.33 4.03 -2.09
CA MET A 235 -6.22 3.56 -1.04
C MET A 235 -6.15 4.47 0.19
N ILE A 236 -4.95 4.88 0.62
CA ILE A 236 -4.80 5.83 1.74
C ILE A 236 -5.57 7.12 1.47
N GLY A 237 -5.41 7.72 0.30
CA GLY A 237 -6.11 8.95 -0.06
C GLY A 237 -7.63 8.77 -0.13
N LYS A 238 -8.11 7.75 -0.85
CA LYS A 238 -9.54 7.50 -1.05
C LYS A 238 -10.24 7.12 0.25
N LEU A 239 -9.72 6.16 1.00
CA LEU A 239 -10.38 5.65 2.20
C LEU A 239 -10.48 6.73 3.29
N SER A 240 -9.40 7.50 3.50
CA SER A 240 -9.41 8.59 4.48
C SER A 240 -10.35 9.74 4.06
N ALA A 241 -10.41 10.08 2.77
CA ALA A 241 -11.34 11.09 2.25
C ALA A 241 -12.81 10.63 2.32
N ILE A 242 -13.09 9.36 1.99
CA ILE A 242 -14.42 8.76 2.13
C ILE A 242 -14.87 8.80 3.58
N TRP A 243 -13.99 8.42 4.51
CA TRP A 243 -14.30 8.49 5.94
C TRP A 243 -14.66 9.92 6.35
N MET A 244 -13.84 10.91 5.96
CA MET A 244 -14.06 12.31 6.31
C MET A 244 -15.42 12.80 5.79
N LYS A 245 -15.69 12.57 4.50
CA LYS A 245 -16.96 12.95 3.88
C LYS A 245 -18.16 12.33 4.59
N GLU A 246 -18.12 11.02 4.86
CA GLU A 246 -19.24 10.33 5.53
C GLU A 246 -19.40 10.78 6.99
N HIS A 247 -18.30 11.06 7.69
CA HIS A 247 -18.33 11.56 9.06
C HIS A 247 -18.95 12.95 9.16
N LEU A 248 -18.69 13.82 8.18
CA LEU A 248 -19.29 15.15 8.07
C LEU A 248 -20.73 15.12 7.52
N GLY A 249 -21.29 13.94 7.25
CA GLY A 249 -22.64 13.83 6.70
C GLY A 249 -22.76 14.32 5.25
N GLY A 250 -21.64 14.36 4.51
CA GLY A 250 -21.60 14.75 3.10
C GLY A 250 -21.46 16.25 2.85
N ALA A 251 -21.38 17.10 3.88
CA ALA A 251 -21.17 18.54 3.70
C ALA A 251 -20.21 19.13 4.72
N GLY A 252 -19.40 20.11 4.32
CA GLY A 252 -18.48 20.81 5.21
C GLY A 252 -17.21 21.31 4.53
N ARG A 253 -16.49 22.17 5.25
CA ARG A 253 -15.25 22.82 4.82
C ARG A 253 -14.07 21.99 5.33
N VAL A 254 -13.16 21.61 4.44
CA VAL A 254 -12.02 20.78 4.80
C VAL A 254 -10.69 21.46 4.45
N TRP A 255 -9.72 21.32 5.35
CA TRP A 255 -8.32 21.66 5.08
C TRP A 255 -7.52 20.40 4.87
N LEU A 256 -6.70 20.37 3.82
CA LEU A 256 -5.92 19.21 3.46
C LEU A 256 -4.43 19.51 3.69
N LEU A 257 -3.85 18.85 4.69
CA LEU A 257 -2.42 18.91 4.99
C LEU A 257 -1.74 17.69 4.37
N SER A 258 -0.86 17.94 3.41
CA SER A 258 -0.10 16.92 2.71
C SER A 258 1.38 16.97 3.10
N GLY A 259 2.08 15.88 2.83
CA GLY A 259 3.49 15.74 3.06
C GLY A 259 4.43 16.57 2.21
N LEU A 260 5.63 16.01 2.04
CA LEU A 260 6.70 16.59 1.24
C LEU A 260 6.27 16.76 -0.22
N VAL A 261 6.42 17.98 -0.73
CA VAL A 261 6.17 18.35 -2.12
C VAL A 261 6.96 17.42 -3.06
N ASP A 262 6.36 17.07 -4.19
CA ASP A 262 6.92 16.20 -5.25
C ASP A 262 7.28 14.77 -4.85
N SER A 263 7.17 14.42 -3.58
CA SER A 263 7.35 13.04 -3.15
C SER A 263 6.22 12.16 -3.68
N SER A 264 6.60 11.02 -4.27
CA SER A 264 5.63 10.16 -4.96
C SER A 264 4.44 9.67 -4.10
N PRO A 265 4.59 9.40 -2.78
CA PRO A 265 3.45 9.07 -1.92
C PRO A 265 2.51 10.25 -1.67
N ALA A 266 3.05 11.44 -1.38
CA ALA A 266 2.25 12.63 -1.10
C ALA A 266 1.41 12.99 -2.32
N VAL A 267 2.01 13.06 -3.51
CA VAL A 267 1.32 13.36 -4.77
C VAL A 267 0.17 12.39 -5.02
N ARG A 268 0.39 11.07 -4.87
CA ARG A 268 -0.64 10.06 -5.10
C ARG A 268 -1.79 10.11 -4.09
N ARG A 269 -1.48 10.22 -2.80
CA ARG A 269 -2.51 10.32 -1.73
C ARG A 269 -3.33 11.58 -1.89
N LEU A 270 -2.66 12.69 -2.20
CA LEU A 270 -3.28 13.98 -2.43
C LEU A 270 -4.31 13.90 -3.56
N ALA A 271 -3.88 13.42 -4.74
CA ALA A 271 -4.74 13.28 -5.91
C ALA A 271 -5.93 12.34 -5.62
N ALA A 272 -5.67 11.19 -5.00
CA ALA A 272 -6.70 10.21 -4.67
C ALA A 272 -7.75 10.72 -3.66
N ALA A 273 -7.35 11.56 -2.71
CA ALA A 273 -8.30 12.24 -1.82
C ALA A 273 -9.12 13.31 -2.56
N ARG A 274 -8.51 14.01 -3.53
CA ARG A 274 -9.17 15.05 -4.34
C ARG A 274 -10.24 14.44 -5.22
N GLU A 275 -9.98 13.28 -5.82
CA GLU A 275 -11.01 12.53 -6.56
C GLU A 275 -12.29 12.29 -5.73
N ILE A 276 -12.18 12.11 -4.41
CA ILE A 276 -13.33 11.91 -3.53
C ILE A 276 -14.00 13.22 -3.14
N PHE A 277 -13.21 14.24 -2.78
CA PHE A 277 -13.75 15.53 -2.37
C PHE A 277 -14.34 16.32 -3.53
N ASP A 278 -13.66 16.38 -4.67
CA ASP A 278 -14.06 17.17 -5.84
C ASP A 278 -15.26 16.54 -6.58
N ALA A 279 -15.55 15.26 -6.34
CA ALA A 279 -16.74 14.57 -6.85
C ALA A 279 -18.03 14.91 -6.07
N ASP A 280 -17.94 15.66 -4.96
CA ASP A 280 -19.08 16.02 -4.13
C ASP A 280 -19.15 17.54 -3.90
N GLU A 281 -20.23 18.17 -4.38
CA GLU A 281 -20.43 19.61 -4.20
C GLU A 281 -20.65 20.03 -2.74
N GLY A 282 -20.96 19.08 -1.83
CA GLY A 282 -21.16 19.35 -0.41
C GLY A 282 -19.86 19.55 0.38
N ILE A 283 -18.74 18.96 -0.05
CA ILE A 283 -17.45 19.11 0.62
C ILE A 283 -16.63 20.18 -0.10
N VAL A 284 -16.23 21.22 0.61
CA VAL A 284 -15.44 22.32 0.07
C VAL A 284 -14.01 22.24 0.58
N VAL A 285 -13.05 21.99 -0.32
CA VAL A 285 -11.62 22.07 -0.01
C VAL A 285 -11.18 23.53 0.02
N GLU A 286 -11.03 24.11 1.21
CA GLU A 286 -10.68 25.53 1.35
C GLU A 286 -9.17 25.80 1.30
N ALA A 287 -8.38 24.81 1.69
CA ALA A 287 -6.93 24.96 1.77
C ALA A 287 -6.23 23.62 1.49
N VAL A 288 -5.15 23.70 0.73
CA VAL A 288 -4.19 22.61 0.55
C VAL A 288 -2.81 23.13 0.94
N GLN A 289 -2.20 22.51 1.96
CA GLN A 289 -0.89 22.91 2.45
C GLN A 289 0.06 21.73 2.50
N HIS A 290 1.36 22.01 2.38
CA HIS A 290 2.42 21.02 2.45
C HIS A 290 3.25 21.24 3.72
N THR A 291 3.38 20.21 4.54
CA THR A 291 3.97 20.31 5.88
C THR A 291 5.36 19.68 6.00
N GLY A 292 5.84 19.07 4.90
CA GLY A 292 7.07 18.28 4.89
C GLY A 292 6.99 16.97 5.69
N TRP A 293 5.78 16.52 6.07
CA TRP A 293 5.56 15.40 6.99
C TRP A 293 6.24 15.62 8.35
N THR A 294 6.08 16.81 8.92
CA THR A 294 6.60 17.13 10.25
C THR A 294 5.47 17.56 11.17
N ARG A 295 5.65 17.32 12.47
CA ARG A 295 4.71 17.80 13.49
C ARG A 295 4.71 19.33 13.51
N GLU A 296 5.89 19.92 13.43
CA GLU A 296 6.11 21.36 13.44
C GLU A 296 5.46 22.02 12.21
N GLY A 297 5.58 21.40 11.03
CA GLY A 297 4.90 21.86 9.82
C GLY A 297 3.37 21.78 9.91
N GLY A 298 2.82 20.72 10.51
CA GLY A 298 1.39 20.63 10.79
C GLY A 298 0.89 21.75 11.73
N GLN A 299 1.64 22.03 12.79
CA GLN A 299 1.34 23.14 13.70
C GLN A 299 1.42 24.50 12.99
N ALA A 300 2.49 24.72 12.23
CA ALA A 300 2.73 25.98 11.54
C ALA A 300 1.65 26.29 10.51
N GLU A 301 1.19 25.31 9.74
CA GLU A 301 0.15 25.53 8.73
C GLU A 301 -1.23 25.77 9.34
N ILE A 302 -1.61 25.06 10.41
CA ILE A 302 -2.85 25.38 11.14
C ILE A 302 -2.77 26.79 11.74
N ALA A 303 -1.64 27.13 12.37
CA ALA A 303 -1.44 28.45 12.94
C ALA A 303 -1.61 29.53 11.88
N ARG A 304 -0.92 29.38 10.74
CA ARG A 304 -0.97 30.32 9.62
C ARG A 304 -2.38 30.47 9.05
N LEU A 305 -3.09 29.37 8.80
CA LEU A 305 -4.46 29.41 8.26
C LEU A 305 -5.41 30.15 9.22
N LEU A 306 -5.34 29.84 10.52
CA LEU A 306 -6.15 30.54 11.53
C LEU A 306 -5.77 32.04 11.65
N ASP A 307 -4.47 32.37 11.61
CA ASP A 307 -3.99 33.76 11.73
C ASP A 307 -4.35 34.61 10.51
N THR A 308 -4.50 33.99 9.34
CA THR A 308 -5.03 34.64 8.12
C THR A 308 -6.55 34.89 8.15
N GLY A 309 -7.22 34.54 9.26
CA GLY A 309 -8.65 34.79 9.46
C GLY A 309 -9.57 33.72 8.87
N HIS A 310 -9.04 32.57 8.41
CA HIS A 310 -9.89 31.46 8.05
C HIS A 310 -10.58 30.91 9.32
N PRO A 311 -11.91 30.76 9.34
CA PRO A 311 -12.57 30.12 10.47
C PRO A 311 -12.20 28.63 10.52
N PRO A 312 -12.07 28.02 11.72
CA PRO A 312 -11.73 26.61 11.88
C PRO A 312 -12.56 25.70 10.95
N PRO A 313 -11.94 24.75 10.23
CA PRO A 313 -12.63 23.92 9.26
C PRO A 313 -13.53 22.90 9.97
N ASP A 314 -14.46 22.33 9.22
CA ASP A 314 -15.32 21.24 9.72
C ASP A 314 -14.56 19.91 9.77
N GLY A 315 -13.44 19.77 9.03
CA GLY A 315 -12.55 18.61 9.10
C GLY A 315 -11.14 18.91 8.58
N VAL A 316 -10.15 18.14 9.04
CA VAL A 316 -8.76 18.25 8.57
C VAL A 316 -8.29 16.91 8.04
N TRP A 317 -8.05 16.85 6.73
CA TRP A 317 -7.47 15.67 6.10
C TRP A 317 -5.95 15.76 6.19
N CYS A 318 -5.32 14.74 6.77
CA CYS A 318 -3.87 14.56 6.77
C CYS A 318 -3.51 13.19 6.20
N ASP A 319 -2.45 13.13 5.40
CA ASP A 319 -1.95 11.89 4.77
C ASP A 319 -0.93 11.12 5.64
N SER A 320 -0.69 11.57 6.87
CA SER A 320 0.21 10.97 7.86
C SER A 320 -0.11 11.53 9.26
N GLY A 321 0.10 10.74 10.31
CA GLY A 321 -0.07 11.18 11.69
C GLY A 321 1.01 12.13 12.20
N LEU A 322 2.16 12.30 11.50
CA LEU A 322 3.18 13.28 11.89
C LEU A 322 2.62 14.71 11.89
N GLN A 323 2.15 15.17 10.73
CA GLN A 323 1.51 16.48 10.60
C GLN A 323 0.12 16.51 11.24
N GLY A 324 -0.61 15.38 11.24
CA GLY A 324 -1.93 15.28 11.86
C GLY A 324 -1.88 15.52 13.36
N LEU A 325 -0.89 14.95 14.06
CA LEU A 325 -0.62 15.24 15.46
C LEU A 325 -0.32 16.73 15.68
N GLY A 326 0.53 17.31 14.82
CA GLY A 326 0.84 18.74 14.87
C GLY A 326 -0.41 19.62 14.74
N SER A 327 -1.25 19.30 13.75
CA SER A 327 -2.53 19.98 13.53
C SER A 327 -3.43 19.93 14.77
N MET A 328 -3.66 18.74 15.32
CA MET A 328 -4.49 18.56 16.51
C MET A 328 -3.94 19.32 17.73
N ILE A 329 -2.62 19.30 17.95
CA ILE A 329 -1.99 20.05 19.04
C ILE A 329 -2.22 21.55 18.90
N GLU A 330 -2.15 22.11 17.68
CA GLU A 330 -2.33 23.55 17.49
C GLU A 330 -3.77 24.00 17.77
N PHE A 331 -4.78 23.20 17.39
CA PHE A 331 -6.18 23.45 17.80
C PHE A 331 -6.35 23.40 19.32
N ASP A 332 -5.81 22.35 19.99
CA ASP A 332 -5.86 22.19 21.45
C ASP A 332 -5.18 23.36 22.16
N ARG A 333 -4.00 23.78 21.70
CA ARG A 333 -3.22 24.90 22.25
C ARG A 333 -3.96 26.23 22.19
N ARG A 334 -4.79 26.43 21.15
CA ARG A 334 -5.63 27.63 20.98
C ARG A 334 -6.97 27.54 21.73
N GLY A 335 -7.24 26.43 22.42
CA GLY A 335 -8.51 26.20 23.11
C GLY A 335 -9.68 26.03 22.15
N LEU A 336 -9.42 25.65 20.90
CA LEU A 336 -10.44 25.42 19.88
C LEU A 336 -10.92 23.97 19.92
N VAL A 337 -12.16 23.74 19.48
CA VAL A 337 -12.64 22.38 19.20
C VAL A 337 -11.78 21.81 18.08
N ILE A 338 -11.22 20.63 18.32
CA ILE A 338 -10.42 19.90 17.33
C ILE A 338 -11.38 19.26 16.33
N PRO A 339 -11.34 19.63 15.03
CA PRO A 339 -12.19 18.99 14.03
C PRO A 339 -11.90 17.47 13.92
N PRO A 340 -12.76 16.66 13.27
CA PRO A 340 -12.38 15.34 12.79
C PRO A 340 -11.07 15.39 11.99
N HIS A 341 -10.17 14.44 12.23
CA HIS A 341 -8.85 14.37 11.60
C HIS A 341 -8.59 13.01 10.94
N THR A 342 -7.82 13.00 9.86
CA THR A 342 -7.21 11.75 9.35
C THR A 342 -5.71 11.69 9.66
N GLY A 343 -5.07 10.54 9.50
CA GLY A 343 -3.63 10.39 9.70
C GLY A 343 -3.16 8.95 9.75
N GLY A 344 -2.26 8.63 10.70
CA GLY A 344 -1.80 7.27 10.98
C GLY A 344 -0.30 7.17 11.26
N ASP A 345 0.19 5.94 11.30
CA ASP A 345 1.59 5.52 11.47
C ASP A 345 2.22 5.74 12.86
N VAL A 346 2.09 6.94 13.43
CA VAL A 346 2.83 7.36 14.63
C VAL A 346 1.98 7.29 15.90
N ASN A 347 2.53 6.67 16.93
CA ASN A 347 1.88 6.37 18.21
C ASN A 347 1.22 7.61 18.85
N GLY A 348 1.90 8.76 18.78
CA GLY A 348 1.42 10.02 19.34
C GLY A 348 0.11 10.50 18.73
N ALA A 349 -0.14 10.27 17.43
CA ALA A 349 -1.39 10.68 16.79
C ALA A 349 -2.59 9.93 17.37
N TYR A 350 -2.49 8.60 17.56
CA TYR A 350 -3.56 7.81 18.18
C TYR A 350 -3.73 8.15 19.65
N ARG A 351 -2.64 8.26 20.40
CA ARG A 351 -2.67 8.63 21.82
C ARG A 351 -3.40 9.95 22.01
N PHE A 352 -2.99 10.97 21.27
CA PHE A 352 -3.59 12.30 21.35
C PHE A 352 -5.08 12.28 20.98
N ALA A 353 -5.44 11.60 19.88
CA ALA A 353 -6.83 11.47 19.47
C ALA A 353 -7.69 10.77 20.53
N LEU A 354 -7.18 9.71 21.16
CA LEU A 354 -7.87 8.99 22.23
C LEU A 354 -8.02 9.84 23.50
N GLU A 355 -6.96 10.49 23.95
CA GLU A 355 -6.97 11.32 25.16
C GLU A 355 -7.87 12.55 25.04
N ARG A 356 -8.00 13.12 23.84
CA ARG A 356 -8.84 14.29 23.56
C ARG A 356 -10.20 13.95 22.96
N GLY A 357 -10.50 12.67 22.73
CA GLY A 357 -11.76 12.21 22.16
C GLY A 357 -12.01 12.64 20.70
N VAL A 358 -10.94 12.95 19.95
CA VAL A 358 -11.01 13.43 18.56
C VAL A 358 -11.58 12.32 17.68
N ALA A 359 -12.51 12.68 16.78
CA ALA A 359 -12.91 11.77 15.72
C ALA A 359 -11.73 11.59 14.75
N PHE A 360 -11.17 10.38 14.71
CA PHE A 360 -9.91 10.12 14.02
C PHE A 360 -10.01 8.89 13.12
N CYS A 361 -9.50 9.00 11.90
CA CYS A 361 -9.34 7.87 10.99
C CYS A 361 -7.92 7.79 10.47
N ALA A 362 -7.21 6.74 10.89
CA ALA A 362 -5.90 6.45 10.37
C ALA A 362 -5.96 5.35 9.30
N ILE A 363 -5.29 5.59 8.18
CA ILE A 363 -5.00 4.55 7.19
C ILE A 363 -3.48 4.38 7.15
N ASP A 364 -2.99 3.37 7.84
CA ASP A 364 -1.57 3.18 8.11
C ASP A 364 -0.78 2.77 6.87
N TYR A 365 0.39 3.36 6.74
CA TYR A 365 1.37 3.09 5.70
C TYR A 365 2.55 2.28 6.27
N PRO A 366 2.65 0.99 5.93
CA PRO A 366 3.48 0.03 6.67
C PRO A 366 4.99 0.15 6.40
N ALA A 367 5.78 0.44 7.43
CA ALA A 367 7.25 0.38 7.35
C ALA A 367 7.80 -1.03 7.05
N ALA A 368 6.99 -2.09 7.22
CA ALA A 368 7.27 -3.49 6.86
C ALA A 368 7.79 -3.67 5.43
N MET A 369 7.50 -2.72 4.54
CA MET A 369 7.99 -2.69 3.17
C MET A 369 9.51 -2.80 3.07
N GLY A 370 10.26 -2.32 4.07
CA GLY A 370 11.72 -2.47 4.11
C GLY A 370 12.16 -3.93 4.10
N ALA A 371 11.64 -4.75 5.01
CA ALA A 371 11.90 -6.19 5.02
C ALA A 371 11.36 -6.88 3.76
N ARG A 372 10.17 -6.48 3.30
CA ARG A 372 9.58 -7.05 2.08
C ARG A 372 10.41 -6.76 0.83
N ALA A 373 11.05 -5.60 0.75
CA ALA A 373 11.98 -5.26 -0.34
C ALA A 373 13.22 -6.15 -0.34
N VAL A 374 13.73 -6.53 0.84
CA VAL A 374 14.83 -7.52 0.95
C VAL A 374 14.41 -8.87 0.39
N GLU A 375 13.24 -9.38 0.79
CA GLU A 375 12.71 -10.65 0.28
C GLU A 375 12.58 -10.65 -1.25
N VAL A 376 12.02 -9.58 -1.83
CA VAL A 376 11.88 -9.43 -3.28
C VAL A 376 13.23 -9.32 -3.99
N LEU A 377 14.20 -8.62 -3.38
CA LEU A 377 15.55 -8.50 -3.93
C LEU A 377 16.28 -9.85 -3.94
N LEU A 378 16.11 -10.66 -2.89
CA LEU A 378 16.68 -12.01 -2.82
C LEU A 378 16.03 -12.95 -3.83
N ASP A 379 14.71 -12.89 -4.00
CA ASP A 379 14.01 -13.64 -5.05
C ASP A 379 14.59 -13.31 -6.44
N LEU A 380 14.82 -12.02 -6.73
CA LEU A 380 15.46 -11.58 -7.98
C LEU A 380 16.90 -12.10 -8.12
N LEU A 381 17.71 -12.01 -7.06
CA LEU A 381 19.09 -12.51 -7.03
C LEU A 381 19.18 -14.02 -7.25
N GLN A 382 18.15 -14.78 -6.86
CA GLN A 382 18.05 -16.22 -7.09
C GLN A 382 17.49 -16.56 -8.49
N GLY A 383 17.16 -15.57 -9.31
CA GLY A 383 16.57 -15.75 -10.63
C GLY A 383 15.08 -16.11 -10.59
N SER A 384 14.41 -15.94 -9.45
CA SER A 384 12.96 -16.13 -9.34
C SER A 384 12.23 -14.93 -9.96
N PRO A 385 11.16 -15.16 -10.74
CA PRO A 385 10.31 -14.06 -11.19
C PRO A 385 9.55 -13.45 -10.01
N VAL A 386 9.48 -12.12 -9.97
CA VAL A 386 8.78 -11.36 -8.93
C VAL A 386 7.72 -10.45 -9.55
N PRO A 387 6.65 -10.09 -8.81
CA PRO A 387 5.72 -9.07 -9.28
C PRO A 387 6.42 -7.75 -9.55
N ARG A 388 6.07 -7.09 -10.65
CA ARG A 388 6.51 -5.74 -11.00
C ARG A 388 6.13 -4.72 -9.92
N ARG A 389 5.00 -4.93 -9.25
CA ARG A 389 4.55 -4.19 -8.09
C ARG A 389 4.14 -5.14 -6.97
N VAL A 390 4.67 -4.91 -5.77
CA VAL A 390 4.29 -5.63 -4.56
C VAL A 390 3.61 -4.65 -3.63
N GLU A 391 2.34 -4.89 -3.35
CA GLU A 391 1.58 -4.09 -2.40
C GLU A 391 1.61 -4.69 -0.99
N VAL A 392 2.10 -3.93 -0.03
CA VAL A 392 2.00 -4.27 1.39
C VAL A 392 0.67 -3.75 1.92
N PRO A 393 -0.12 -4.57 2.66
CA PRO A 393 -1.43 -4.16 3.14
C PRO A 393 -1.39 -2.93 4.04
N VAL A 394 -2.31 -2.00 3.81
CA VAL A 394 -2.62 -0.88 4.71
C VAL A 394 -3.63 -1.34 5.75
N LEU A 395 -3.68 -0.67 6.91
CA LEU A 395 -4.65 -0.96 7.95
C LEU A 395 -5.46 0.29 8.26
N ALA A 396 -6.79 0.15 8.29
CA ALA A 396 -7.68 1.16 8.85
C ALA A 396 -7.71 1.03 10.38
N VAL A 397 -7.21 2.05 11.06
CA VAL A 397 -7.18 2.13 12.53
C VAL A 397 -8.05 3.29 12.99
N LEU A 398 -9.14 2.96 13.67
CA LEU A 398 -10.12 3.94 14.14
C LEU A 398 -10.41 3.73 15.64
N PRO A 399 -10.69 4.80 16.42
CA PRO A 399 -11.30 4.67 17.72
C PRO A 399 -12.68 4.02 17.62
N ARG A 400 -13.10 3.29 18.67
CA ARG A 400 -14.42 2.65 18.69
C ARG A 400 -15.55 3.66 18.51
N GLY A 401 -16.54 3.28 17.71
CA GLY A 401 -17.69 4.13 17.40
C GLY A 401 -17.39 5.28 16.43
N ARG A 402 -16.18 5.36 15.86
CA ARG A 402 -15.81 6.35 14.83
C ARG A 402 -15.84 5.80 13.41
N GLU A 403 -16.25 4.56 13.22
CA GLU A 403 -16.50 3.97 11.90
C GLU A 403 -17.59 4.74 11.14
N THR A 404 -17.55 4.68 9.81
CA THR A 404 -18.62 5.19 8.96
C THR A 404 -19.33 4.04 8.26
N ARG A 405 -20.21 4.35 7.31
CA ARG A 405 -20.92 3.34 6.51
C ARG A 405 -19.94 2.52 5.68
N SER A 406 -18.96 3.19 5.06
CA SER A 406 -18.02 2.57 4.12
C SER A 406 -16.69 2.21 4.76
N ILE A 407 -16.30 2.86 5.85
CA ILE A 407 -14.97 2.66 6.45
C ILE A 407 -15.11 1.99 7.82
N LYS A 408 -14.56 0.78 7.91
CA LYS A 408 -14.53 -0.06 9.10
C LYS A 408 -13.12 -0.18 9.64
N ALA A 409 -13.01 -0.39 10.95
CA ALA A 409 -11.71 -0.56 11.59
C ALA A 409 -11.21 -1.99 11.36
N ASP A 410 -10.02 -2.14 10.79
CA ASP A 410 -9.28 -3.39 10.84
C ASP A 410 -8.77 -3.65 12.25
N VAL A 411 -8.36 -2.57 12.94
CA VAL A 411 -7.87 -2.59 14.31
C VAL A 411 -8.40 -1.39 15.08
N TRP A 412 -8.79 -1.61 16.34
CA TRP A 412 -9.22 -0.54 17.23
C TRP A 412 -8.04 0.24 17.79
N ALA A 413 -8.07 1.57 17.68
CA ALA A 413 -7.01 2.46 18.13
C ALA A 413 -6.63 2.24 19.61
N GLU A 414 -7.61 1.94 20.47
CA GLU A 414 -7.44 1.68 21.90
C GLU A 414 -6.53 0.48 22.19
N THR A 415 -6.56 -0.52 21.30
CA THR A 415 -5.73 -1.73 21.41
C THR A 415 -4.45 -1.65 20.59
N TYR A 416 -4.40 -0.72 19.63
CA TYR A 416 -3.28 -0.55 18.73
C TYR A 416 -2.20 0.36 19.32
N VAL A 417 -2.62 1.44 19.99
CA VAL A 417 -1.72 2.40 20.63
C VAL A 417 -0.84 1.70 21.68
N LYS A 418 0.42 2.13 21.76
CA LYS A 418 1.39 1.61 22.72
C LYS A 418 1.61 2.67 23.80
N TRP A 419 0.85 2.55 24.88
CA TRP A 419 0.85 3.50 26.01
C TRP A 419 2.22 3.62 26.69
N ASP A 420 3.04 2.57 26.61
CA ASP A 420 4.39 2.48 27.17
C ASP A 420 5.49 3.01 26.22
N GLN A 421 5.15 3.33 24.97
CA GLN A 421 6.12 3.76 23.95
C GLN A 421 6.07 5.28 23.74
N PRO A 422 7.15 5.91 23.23
CA PRO A 422 7.14 7.34 22.91
C PRO A 422 6.16 7.68 21.77
N ASP A 423 5.82 8.96 21.63
CA ASP A 423 4.91 9.44 20.57
C ASP A 423 5.47 9.19 19.16
N GLU A 424 6.79 9.24 19.00
CA GLU A 424 7.47 8.99 17.73
C GLU A 424 7.49 7.51 17.33
N TYR A 425 7.04 6.59 18.19
CA TYR A 425 7.03 5.17 17.87
C TYR A 425 6.12 4.89 16.68
N VAL A 426 6.62 4.15 15.68
CA VAL A 426 5.87 3.82 14.46
C VAL A 426 5.16 2.48 14.63
N LEU A 427 3.84 2.51 14.68
CA LEU A 427 2.97 1.34 14.90
C LEU A 427 2.74 0.52 13.63
N ALA A 428 2.81 1.16 12.47
CA ALA A 428 2.58 0.57 11.15
C ALA A 428 3.69 -0.41 10.72
N GLN A 429 3.95 -1.46 11.50
CA GLN A 429 5.02 -2.42 11.24
C GLN A 429 4.61 -3.53 10.24
N GLY A 430 3.35 -3.57 9.79
CA GLY A 430 2.81 -4.61 8.90
C GLY A 430 3.00 -6.05 9.43
N ARG A 431 2.45 -7.04 8.73
CA ARG A 431 2.76 -8.46 9.00
C ARG A 431 3.74 -8.93 7.93
N GLY A 432 5.02 -9.04 8.27
CA GLY A 432 6.02 -9.70 7.43
C GLY A 432 5.66 -11.17 7.21
N ARG A 433 6.02 -11.75 6.05
CA ARG A 433 5.74 -13.16 5.74
C ARG A 433 6.47 -14.15 6.66
N SER A 434 7.48 -13.68 7.40
CA SER A 434 8.42 -14.49 8.17
C SER A 434 8.02 -14.81 9.62
N LEU A 435 6.83 -14.41 10.09
CA LEU A 435 6.33 -14.84 11.40
C LEU A 435 5.47 -16.11 11.24
N ARG A 436 6.13 -17.26 11.03
CA ARG A 436 5.58 -18.59 11.29
C ARG A 436 6.55 -19.40 12.13
#